data_AF-A0A6N6SDU3-F1
#
_entry.id   AF-A0A6N6SDU3-F1
#
_cell.length_a   1.000
_cell.length_b   1.000
_cell.length_c   1.000
_cell.angle_alpha   90.00
_cell.angle_beta   90.00
_cell.angle_gamma   90.00
#
_symmetry.space_group_name_H-M   'P 1'
#
loop_
_entity.id
_entity.type
_entity.pdbx_description
1 polymer ?
#
loop_
_entity_poly.entity_id
_entity_poly.type
_entity_poly.pdbx_seq_one_letter_code
_entity_poly.pdbx_strand_id
1 'polypeptide(L)'
;VLPGGEPGLAVALGGVGITLEDLVGAYAALARLGAPVRLATRPGAAQLGGPRLISPEAAWLVADILAGLPPPANAPAHRIAYKTGTSYGHRDAWAVGFDGAHVVGVWLGRPDGAALPGAFGGELAAPILFDAFARIGPERAPLPPPPPSTLILPNARLPQPLQRFRPRGAVLAGGAVGPEVAFPPDGARVEAGAALALKVRGGMPPFTWLANGAPVVLADRNRESSLYAPGPGYVTLSVIDARGASASATITLAP
;
A
#
# COMPACT_ATOMS: atom_id res chain seq x y z
N VAL A 1 -15.62 17.37 -14.67
CA VAL A 1 -15.53 18.59 -13.84
C VAL A 1 -14.03 18.79 -13.61
N LEU A 2 -13.30 19.71 -14.24
CA LEU A 2 -13.63 21.11 -14.56
C LEU A 2 -13.08 21.60 -15.92
N PRO A 3 -13.88 22.38 -16.68
CA PRO A 3 -13.88 23.84 -16.51
C PRO A 3 -15.25 24.43 -16.10
N GLY A 4 -15.28 25.34 -15.10
CA GLY A 4 -16.43 26.19 -14.73
C GLY A 4 -17.20 25.86 -13.43
N GLY A 5 -16.93 24.74 -12.77
CA GLY A 5 -17.51 24.38 -11.47
C GLY A 5 -16.50 24.39 -10.29
N GLU A 6 -16.91 23.86 -9.14
CA GLU A 6 -16.01 23.68 -8.00
C GLU A 6 -15.28 22.33 -7.99
N PRO A 7 -14.01 22.26 -7.55
CA PRO A 7 -13.30 20.99 -7.39
C PRO A 7 -13.95 20.11 -6.31
N GLY A 8 -14.41 18.92 -6.69
CA GLY A 8 -14.96 17.93 -5.76
C GLY A 8 -13.94 16.84 -5.38
N LEU A 9 -14.29 16.00 -4.40
CA LEU A 9 -13.45 14.87 -3.94
C LEU A 9 -13.08 13.88 -5.05
N ALA A 10 -13.89 13.77 -6.10
CA ALA A 10 -13.63 12.91 -7.25
C ALA A 10 -12.32 13.23 -7.98
N VAL A 11 -11.78 14.46 -7.84
CA VAL A 11 -10.48 14.84 -8.39
C VAL A 11 -9.37 13.93 -7.86
N ALA A 12 -9.41 13.57 -6.57
CA ALA A 12 -8.42 12.69 -5.95
C ALA A 12 -8.42 11.25 -6.51
N LEU A 13 -9.51 10.85 -7.16
CA LEU A 13 -9.68 9.54 -7.81
C LEU A 13 -9.51 9.61 -9.34
N GLY A 14 -9.09 10.75 -9.90
CA GLY A 14 -8.93 10.91 -11.35
C GLY A 14 -10.22 11.24 -12.10
N GLY A 15 -11.22 11.85 -11.44
CA GLY A 15 -12.48 12.26 -12.08
C GLY A 15 -12.38 13.48 -13.01
N VAL A 16 -11.17 13.94 -13.32
CA VAL A 16 -10.90 15.06 -14.23
C VAL A 16 -10.48 14.49 -15.58
N GLY A 17 -11.16 14.90 -16.65
CA GLY A 17 -10.74 14.56 -18.01
C GLY A 17 -9.42 15.25 -18.35
N ILE A 18 -8.47 14.50 -18.88
CA ILE A 18 -7.13 14.97 -19.27
C ILE A 18 -6.72 14.31 -20.57
N THR A 19 -5.98 15.04 -21.42
CA THR A 19 -5.41 14.44 -22.63
C THR A 19 -4.16 13.62 -22.27
N LEU A 20 -3.80 12.66 -23.12
CA LEU A 20 -2.55 11.92 -22.94
C LEU A 20 -1.33 12.86 -23.02
N GLU A 21 -1.40 13.90 -23.87
CA GLU A 21 -0.34 14.89 -24.01
C GLU A 21 -0.12 15.70 -22.72
N ASP A 22 -1.20 16.21 -22.10
CA ASP A 22 -1.12 16.93 -20.84
C ASP A 22 -0.59 16.03 -19.72
N LEU A 23 -1.04 14.77 -19.68
CA LEU A 23 -0.59 13.81 -18.68
C LEU A 23 0.91 13.49 -18.84
N VAL A 24 1.37 13.27 -20.07
CA VAL A 24 2.81 13.08 -20.36
C VAL A 24 3.61 14.34 -19.99
N GLY A 25 3.10 15.54 -20.29
CA GLY A 25 3.72 16.80 -19.89
C GLY A 25 3.86 16.94 -18.37
N ALA A 26 2.86 16.52 -17.60
CA ALA A 26 2.91 16.50 -16.14
C ALA A 26 3.96 15.51 -15.60
N TYR A 27 4.07 14.32 -16.18
CA TYR A 27 5.10 13.35 -15.82
C TYR A 27 6.51 13.81 -16.24
N ALA A 28 6.64 14.51 -17.36
CA ALA A 28 7.88 15.18 -17.74
C ALA A 28 8.29 16.26 -16.73
N ALA A 29 7.32 16.99 -16.16
CA ALA A 29 7.60 17.90 -15.07
C ALA A 29 8.16 17.17 -13.83
N LEU A 30 7.56 16.03 -13.44
CA LEU A 30 8.05 15.20 -12.34
C LEU A 30 9.49 14.72 -12.57
N ALA A 31 9.76 14.15 -13.75
CA ALA A 31 11.11 13.70 -14.14
C ALA A 31 12.15 14.83 -14.09
N ARG A 32 11.72 16.08 -14.28
CA ARG A 32 12.54 17.30 -14.26
C ARG A 32 12.47 18.06 -12.94
N LEU A 33 12.27 17.35 -11.84
CA LEU A 33 12.23 17.90 -10.47
C LEU A 33 11.15 19.00 -10.31
N GLY A 34 10.02 18.85 -10.98
CA GLY A 34 8.89 19.77 -10.95
C GLY A 34 8.91 20.89 -11.99
N ALA A 35 9.94 20.96 -12.85
CA ALA A 35 10.01 21.97 -13.91
C ALA A 35 9.22 21.52 -15.15
N PRO A 36 8.09 22.18 -15.50
CA PRO A 36 7.27 21.71 -16.61
C PRO A 36 7.93 21.96 -17.96
N VAL A 37 7.41 21.30 -18.98
CA VAL A 37 7.84 21.44 -20.37
C VAL A 37 6.63 21.71 -21.25
N ARG A 38 6.80 22.57 -22.25
CA ARG A 38 5.87 22.68 -23.36
C ARG A 38 6.32 21.70 -24.43
N LEU A 39 5.52 20.65 -24.63
CA LEU A 39 5.79 19.61 -25.61
C LEU A 39 5.78 20.20 -27.02
N ALA A 40 6.59 19.61 -27.90
CA ALA A 40 6.68 19.97 -29.30
C ALA A 40 6.86 18.71 -30.13
N THR A 41 6.25 18.69 -31.32
CA THR A 41 6.32 17.54 -32.23
C THR A 41 7.64 17.47 -32.99
N ARG A 42 8.37 18.59 -33.10
CA ARG A 42 9.69 18.63 -33.72
C ARG A 42 10.78 18.41 -32.67
N PRO A 43 11.73 17.48 -32.90
CA PRO A 43 12.91 17.33 -32.06
C PRO A 43 13.61 18.67 -31.83
N GLY A 44 13.98 18.97 -30.57
CA GLY A 44 14.67 20.20 -30.19
C GLY A 44 13.80 21.46 -30.10
N ALA A 45 12.52 21.41 -30.47
CA ALA A 45 11.62 22.56 -30.40
C ALA A 45 10.85 22.67 -29.07
N ALA A 46 10.97 21.69 -28.18
CA ALA A 46 10.36 21.73 -26.86
C ALA A 46 10.96 22.86 -26.01
N GLN A 47 10.13 23.51 -25.22
CA GLN A 47 10.55 24.64 -24.36
C GLN A 47 10.31 24.31 -22.90
N LEU A 48 11.07 24.93 -22.00
CA LEU A 48 10.71 24.93 -20.58
C LEU A 48 9.35 25.63 -20.44
N GLY A 49 8.44 24.98 -19.74
CA GLY A 49 7.17 25.57 -19.35
C GLY A 49 7.35 26.40 -18.09
N GLY A 50 6.78 27.61 -18.07
CA GLY A 50 6.42 28.40 -16.88
C GLY A 50 7.31 28.33 -15.61
N PRO A 51 6.75 28.69 -14.45
CA PRO A 51 7.39 28.43 -13.17
C PRO A 51 7.30 26.94 -12.80
N ARG A 52 8.14 26.52 -11.86
CA ARG A 52 8.14 25.17 -11.30
C ARG A 52 6.78 24.88 -10.64
N LEU A 53 6.20 23.71 -10.90
CA LEU A 53 4.87 23.31 -10.39
C LEU A 53 4.91 22.86 -8.93
N ILE A 54 5.97 22.15 -8.55
CA ILE A 54 6.19 21.58 -7.21
C ILE A 54 7.67 21.67 -6.84
N SER A 55 8.01 21.57 -5.56
CA SER A 55 9.42 21.67 -5.15
C SER A 55 10.26 20.51 -5.71
N PRO A 56 11.58 20.71 -5.93
CA PRO A 56 12.47 19.65 -6.37
C PRO A 56 12.44 18.41 -5.47
N GLU A 57 12.36 18.60 -4.16
CA GLU A 57 12.31 17.53 -3.16
C GLU A 57 11.02 16.71 -3.29
N ALA A 58 9.88 17.37 -3.41
CA ALA A 58 8.59 16.70 -3.56
C ALA A 58 8.52 15.91 -4.88
N ALA A 59 9.01 16.50 -5.98
CA ALA A 59 9.09 15.83 -7.27
C ALA A 59 9.99 14.60 -7.22
N TRP A 60 11.16 14.73 -6.59
CA TRP A 60 12.09 13.62 -6.43
C TRP A 60 11.51 12.51 -5.56
N LEU A 61 10.88 12.83 -4.42
CA LEU A 61 10.24 11.84 -3.54
C LEU A 61 9.12 11.07 -4.26
N VAL A 62 8.31 11.76 -5.07
CA VAL A 62 7.29 11.09 -5.89
C VAL A 62 7.94 10.18 -6.92
N ALA A 63 8.98 10.63 -7.61
CA ALA A 63 9.69 9.81 -8.59
C ALA A 63 10.33 8.57 -7.95
N ASP A 64 10.92 8.70 -6.75
CA ASP A 64 11.51 7.59 -5.99
C ASP A 64 10.44 6.55 -5.59
N ILE A 65 9.28 7.00 -5.10
CA ILE A 65 8.13 6.11 -4.82
C ILE A 65 7.69 5.36 -6.07
N LEU A 66 7.57 6.06 -7.20
CA LEU A 66 7.14 5.47 -8.47
C LEU A 66 8.20 4.50 -9.05
N ALA A 67 9.48 4.75 -8.83
CA ALA A 67 10.58 3.86 -9.22
C ALA A 67 10.67 2.60 -8.34
N GLY A 68 10.09 2.64 -7.14
CA GLY A 68 9.99 1.50 -6.22
C GLY A 68 8.86 0.52 -6.53
N LEU A 69 7.97 0.82 -7.48
CA LEU A 69 6.86 -0.08 -7.82
C LEU A 69 7.36 -1.36 -8.53
N PRO A 70 6.83 -2.54 -8.18
CA PRO A 70 7.21 -3.78 -8.84
C PRO A 70 6.73 -3.76 -10.29
N PRO A 71 7.60 -4.07 -11.27
CA PRO A 71 7.22 -4.05 -12.68
C PRO A 71 6.16 -5.12 -12.98
N PRO A 72 5.44 -5.03 -14.14
CA PRO A 72 4.52 -6.07 -14.58
C PRO A 72 5.19 -7.45 -14.66
N ALA A 73 4.39 -8.52 -14.53
CA ALA A 73 4.89 -9.88 -14.71
C ALA A 73 5.59 -10.00 -16.09
N ASN A 74 6.79 -10.58 -16.11
CA ASN A 74 7.64 -10.74 -17.29
C ASN A 74 8.26 -9.45 -17.87
N ALA A 75 8.07 -8.29 -17.24
CA ALA A 75 8.77 -7.09 -17.66
C ALA A 75 10.25 -7.15 -17.25
N PRO A 76 11.17 -6.59 -18.06
CA PRO A 76 12.59 -6.53 -17.73
C PRO A 76 12.83 -5.86 -16.38
N ALA A 77 13.85 -6.29 -15.63
CA ALA A 77 14.21 -5.71 -14.32
C ALA A 77 14.71 -4.25 -14.39
N HIS A 78 14.75 -3.64 -15.58
CA HIS A 78 15.15 -2.26 -15.79
C HIS A 78 14.11 -1.32 -15.17
N ARG A 79 14.49 -0.70 -14.04
CA ARG A 79 13.59 0.14 -13.25
C ARG A 79 13.34 1.48 -13.95
N ILE A 80 12.08 1.71 -14.33
CA ILE A 80 11.54 3.03 -14.66
C ILE A 80 10.64 3.48 -13.50
N ALA A 81 10.48 4.79 -13.32
CA ALA A 81 9.40 5.31 -12.50
C ALA A 81 8.11 5.24 -13.31
N TYR A 82 7.06 4.60 -12.79
CA TYR A 82 5.82 4.50 -13.54
C TYR A 82 4.58 4.41 -12.66
N LYS A 83 3.41 4.64 -13.26
CA LYS A 83 2.13 4.43 -12.61
C LYS A 83 1.09 3.92 -13.61
N THR A 84 0.22 3.04 -13.12
CA THR A 84 -0.96 2.55 -13.84
C THR A 84 -2.24 3.28 -13.40
N GLY A 85 -3.20 3.36 -14.32
CA GLY A 85 -4.54 3.89 -14.06
C GLY A 85 -5.61 3.03 -14.73
N THR A 86 -6.79 2.94 -14.11
CA THR A 86 -7.97 2.28 -14.69
C THR A 86 -9.19 3.10 -14.32
N SER A 87 -9.94 3.56 -15.31
CA SER A 87 -11.10 4.42 -15.06
C SER A 87 -12.32 3.60 -14.61
N TYR A 88 -13.29 4.30 -14.02
CA TYR A 88 -14.54 3.69 -13.58
C TYR A 88 -15.27 3.00 -14.75
N GLY A 89 -15.75 1.78 -14.50
CA GLY A 89 -16.44 0.98 -15.52
C GLY A 89 -15.53 0.44 -16.62
N HIS A 90 -14.21 0.37 -16.39
CA HIS A 90 -13.22 -0.18 -17.33
C HIS A 90 -13.24 0.48 -18.71
N ARG A 91 -13.39 1.80 -18.77
CA ARG A 91 -13.41 2.53 -20.06
C ARG A 91 -12.00 2.82 -20.58
N ASP A 92 -11.07 3.04 -19.66
CA ASP A 92 -9.69 3.42 -19.96
C ASP A 92 -8.70 2.61 -19.15
N ALA A 93 -7.65 2.17 -19.82
CA ALA A 93 -6.45 1.56 -19.25
C ALA A 93 -5.24 2.47 -19.56
N TRP A 94 -4.62 3.00 -18.52
CA TRP A 94 -3.49 3.92 -18.61
C TRP A 94 -2.23 3.34 -18.00
N ALA A 95 -1.08 3.67 -18.60
CA ALA A 95 0.22 3.54 -17.96
C ALA A 95 1.12 4.69 -18.41
N VAL A 96 1.73 5.40 -17.46
CA VAL A 96 2.71 6.46 -17.77
C VAL A 96 3.96 6.20 -16.96
N GLY A 97 5.11 6.30 -17.60
CA GLY A 97 6.39 6.09 -16.95
C GLY A 97 7.51 6.90 -17.57
N PHE A 98 8.59 7.04 -16.83
CA PHE A 98 9.75 7.85 -17.20
C PHE A 98 11.06 7.28 -16.65
N ASP A 99 12.13 7.60 -17.35
CA ASP A 99 13.50 7.52 -16.86
C ASP A 99 14.12 8.94 -16.86
N GLY A 100 15.44 9.07 -16.70
CA GLY A 100 16.12 10.37 -16.69
C GLY A 100 16.09 11.15 -18.01
N ALA A 101 15.67 10.54 -19.12
CA ALA A 101 15.74 11.12 -20.46
C ALA A 101 14.40 11.06 -21.23
N HIS A 102 13.53 10.12 -20.91
CA HIS A 102 12.32 9.80 -21.67
C HIS A 102 11.10 9.73 -20.77
N VAL A 103 9.95 10.12 -21.32
CA VAL A 103 8.63 9.88 -20.75
C VAL A 103 7.80 9.17 -21.80
N VAL A 104 7.14 8.09 -21.41
CA VAL A 104 6.23 7.34 -22.28
C VAL A 104 4.88 7.27 -21.59
N GLY A 105 3.83 7.60 -22.34
CA GLY A 105 2.44 7.44 -21.91
C GLY A 105 1.70 6.51 -22.85
N VAL A 106 0.95 5.58 -22.28
CA VAL A 106 0.13 4.59 -22.99
C VAL A 106 -1.31 4.72 -22.51
N TRP A 107 -2.22 4.81 -23.47
CA TRP A 107 -3.66 4.74 -23.25
C TRP A 107 -4.26 3.67 -24.16
N LEU A 108 -5.16 2.87 -23.58
CA LEU A 108 -6.06 2.01 -24.31
C LEU A 108 -7.47 2.29 -23.85
N GLY A 109 -8.37 2.40 -24.81
CA GLY A 109 -9.78 2.61 -24.56
C GLY A 109 -10.53 2.63 -25.88
N ARG A 110 -11.85 2.61 -25.80
CA ARG A 110 -12.66 2.76 -27.00
C ARG A 110 -12.81 4.25 -27.33
N PRO A 111 -12.63 4.68 -28.58
CA PRO A 111 -12.85 6.08 -28.97
C PRO A 111 -14.27 6.60 -28.68
N ASP A 112 -15.26 5.70 -28.63
CA ASP A 112 -16.64 6.01 -28.27
C ASP A 112 -16.89 6.05 -26.75
N GLY A 113 -15.86 5.83 -25.93
CA GLY A 113 -15.92 5.84 -24.47
C GLY A 113 -16.73 4.70 -23.85
N ALA A 114 -17.10 3.67 -24.62
CA ALA A 114 -17.80 2.51 -24.07
C ALA A 114 -16.85 1.65 -23.22
N ALA A 115 -17.44 0.89 -22.29
CA ALA A 115 -16.71 0.01 -21.39
C ALA A 115 -15.96 -1.09 -22.16
N LEU A 116 -14.79 -1.45 -21.67
CA LEU A 116 -14.01 -2.60 -22.09
C LEU A 116 -13.83 -3.53 -20.87
N PRO A 117 -14.82 -4.37 -20.52
CA PRO A 117 -14.75 -5.22 -19.34
C PRO A 117 -13.47 -6.06 -19.31
N GLY A 118 -12.82 -6.12 -18.15
CA GLY A 118 -11.52 -6.80 -17.99
C GLY A 118 -10.31 -5.99 -18.43
N ALA A 119 -10.49 -4.74 -18.89
CA ALA A 119 -9.37 -3.86 -19.21
C ALA A 119 -8.82 -3.21 -17.93
N PHE A 120 -7.65 -3.67 -17.49
CA PHE A 120 -6.90 -3.09 -16.39
C PHE A 120 -5.59 -2.48 -16.90
N GLY A 121 -5.25 -1.29 -16.39
CA GLY A 121 -4.02 -0.58 -16.77
C GLY A 121 -2.76 -1.40 -16.50
N GLY A 122 -2.74 -2.17 -15.42
CA GLY A 122 -1.61 -3.05 -15.08
C GLY A 122 -1.44 -4.25 -16.03
N GLU A 123 -2.52 -4.73 -16.62
CA GLU A 123 -2.50 -5.93 -17.48
C GLU A 123 -2.35 -5.59 -18.96
N LEU A 124 -2.87 -4.43 -19.38
CA LEU A 124 -2.89 -4.04 -20.79
C LEU A 124 -1.90 -2.91 -21.12
N ALA A 125 -1.98 -1.79 -20.38
CA ALA A 125 -1.18 -0.60 -20.71
C ALA A 125 0.27 -0.71 -20.23
N ALA A 126 0.48 -1.29 -19.04
CA ALA A 126 1.82 -1.38 -18.45
C ALA A 126 2.78 -2.27 -19.26
N PRO A 127 2.41 -3.46 -19.77
CA PRO A 127 3.32 -4.24 -20.62
C PRO A 127 3.78 -3.45 -21.86
N ILE A 128 2.87 -2.74 -22.54
CA ILE A 128 3.19 -1.91 -23.70
C ILE A 128 4.16 -0.77 -23.33
N LEU A 129 3.97 -0.16 -22.16
CA LEU A 129 4.88 0.85 -21.63
C LEU A 129 6.30 0.30 -21.47
N PHE A 130 6.44 -0.88 -20.85
CA PHE A 130 7.75 -1.51 -20.64
C PHE A 130 8.39 -1.97 -21.96
N ASP A 131 7.61 -2.47 -22.90
CA ASP A 131 8.08 -2.81 -24.25
C ASP A 131 8.57 -1.59 -25.01
N ALA A 132 7.90 -0.43 -24.87
CA ALA A 132 8.34 0.81 -25.49
C ALA A 132 9.70 1.25 -24.94
N PHE A 133 9.91 1.19 -23.62
CA PHE A 133 11.22 1.45 -23.01
C PHE A 133 12.28 0.46 -23.48
N ALA A 134 11.95 -0.84 -23.58
CA ALA A 134 12.87 -1.84 -24.10
C ALA A 134 13.34 -1.53 -25.53
N ARG A 135 12.47 -0.93 -26.36
CA ARG A 135 12.80 -0.50 -27.74
C ARG A 135 13.62 0.79 -27.81
N ILE A 136 13.50 1.68 -26.82
CA ILE A 136 14.33 2.90 -26.75
C ILE A 136 15.81 2.53 -26.58
N GLY A 137 16.10 1.49 -25.80
CA GLY A 137 17.45 0.96 -25.62
C GLY A 137 17.56 0.03 -24.42
N PRO A 138 18.70 -0.67 -24.25
CA PRO A 138 18.88 -1.61 -23.14
C PRO A 138 19.14 -0.90 -21.80
N GLU A 139 19.70 0.31 -21.81
CA GLU A 139 20.03 1.07 -20.61
C GLU A 139 18.97 2.14 -20.32
N ARG A 140 18.69 2.36 -19.03
CA ARG A 140 17.80 3.45 -18.58
C ARG A 140 18.64 4.63 -18.16
N ALA A 141 18.24 5.82 -18.60
CA ALA A 141 18.85 7.03 -18.10
C ALA A 141 18.55 7.14 -16.59
N PRO A 142 19.56 7.37 -15.74
CA PRO A 142 19.34 7.46 -14.30
C PRO A 142 18.46 8.67 -13.98
N LEU A 143 17.53 8.51 -13.05
CA LEU A 143 16.80 9.64 -12.49
C LEU A 143 17.77 10.62 -11.81
N PRO A 144 17.44 11.92 -11.73
CA PRO A 144 18.25 12.88 -10.99
C PRO A 144 18.50 12.43 -9.55
N PRO A 145 19.67 12.72 -8.97
CA PRO A 145 19.92 12.45 -7.56
C PRO A 145 18.99 13.29 -6.67
N PRO A 146 18.78 12.88 -5.40
CA PRO A 146 17.98 13.67 -4.47
C PRO A 146 18.59 15.06 -4.28
N PRO A 147 17.77 16.13 -4.34
CA PRO A 147 18.21 17.46 -3.92
C PRO A 147 18.79 17.42 -2.49
N PRO A 148 19.80 18.26 -2.16
CA PRO A 148 20.49 18.20 -0.85
C PRO A 148 19.57 18.35 0.38
N SER A 149 18.47 19.07 0.23
CA SER A 149 17.41 19.31 1.23
C SER A 149 16.42 18.16 1.39
N THR A 150 16.55 17.08 0.60
CA THR A 150 15.60 15.98 0.60
C THR A 150 15.74 15.15 1.87
N LEU A 151 14.64 14.98 2.59
CA LEU A 151 14.60 14.17 3.80
C LEU A 151 14.47 12.68 3.45
N ILE A 152 15.59 11.97 3.45
CA ILE A 152 15.63 10.50 3.28
C ILE A 152 15.95 9.88 4.63
N LEU A 153 14.92 9.34 5.29
CA LEU A 153 15.05 8.72 6.61
C LEU A 153 14.48 7.30 6.62
N PRO A 154 15.13 6.35 7.31
CA PRO A 154 14.50 5.06 7.60
C PRO A 154 13.31 5.28 8.54
N ASN A 155 12.33 4.37 8.50
CA ASN A 155 11.14 4.42 9.36
C ASN A 155 11.50 4.61 10.85
N ALA A 156 12.57 3.96 11.33
CA ALA A 156 13.04 4.06 12.72
C ALA A 156 13.47 5.47 13.15
N ARG A 157 13.80 6.36 12.21
CA ARG A 157 14.18 7.77 12.49
C ARG A 157 13.04 8.76 12.26
N LEU A 158 11.87 8.30 11.85
CA LEU A 158 10.67 9.16 11.78
C LEU A 158 10.15 9.48 13.19
N PRO A 159 9.48 10.62 13.41
CA PRO A 159 8.73 10.88 14.64
C PRO A 159 7.78 9.72 14.95
N GLN A 160 7.62 9.37 16.23
CA GLN A 160 6.82 8.22 16.67
C GLN A 160 5.42 8.11 16.00
N PRO A 161 4.66 9.21 15.80
CA PRO A 161 3.37 9.14 15.11
C PRO A 161 3.43 8.71 13.64
N LEU A 162 4.58 8.89 12.97
CA LEU A 162 4.82 8.54 11.57
C LEU A 162 5.51 7.19 11.40
N GLN A 163 6.03 6.60 12.48
CA GLN A 163 6.62 5.25 12.43
C GLN A 163 5.54 4.18 12.18
N ARG A 164 4.30 4.43 12.63
CA ARG A 164 3.19 3.49 12.56
C ARG A 164 1.99 4.13 11.88
N PHE A 165 1.66 3.70 10.67
CA PHE A 165 0.38 4.04 10.04
C PHE A 165 -0.73 3.18 10.66
N ARG A 166 -1.68 3.82 11.34
CA ARG A 166 -2.93 3.19 11.79
C ARG A 166 -4.08 3.76 10.93
N PRO A 167 -4.82 2.95 10.16
CA PRO A 167 -5.92 3.47 9.35
C PRO A 167 -6.96 4.19 10.23
N ARG A 168 -7.47 5.34 9.76
CA ARG A 168 -8.63 6.00 10.38
C ARG A 168 -9.84 5.08 10.23
N GLY A 169 -10.14 4.34 11.29
CA GLY A 169 -11.10 3.24 11.28
C GLY A 169 -10.66 2.08 12.18
N ALA A 170 -9.35 1.92 12.46
CA ALA A 170 -8.86 0.89 13.37
C ALA A 170 -9.32 1.07 14.84
N VAL A 171 -9.80 2.26 15.21
CA VAL A 171 -10.40 2.54 16.53
C VAL A 171 -11.92 2.27 16.55
N LEU A 172 -12.58 2.30 15.38
CA LEU A 172 -14.04 2.14 15.24
C LEU A 172 -14.44 0.76 14.70
N ALA A 173 -13.56 0.09 13.95
CA ALA A 173 -13.69 -1.29 13.52
C ALA A 173 -13.18 -2.21 14.62
N GLY A 174 -13.91 -2.29 15.73
CA GLY A 174 -13.75 -3.31 16.76
C GLY A 174 -14.17 -4.72 16.29
N GLY A 175 -13.77 -5.11 15.08
CA GLY A 175 -13.82 -6.48 14.60
C GLY A 175 -12.39 -6.98 14.45
N ALA A 176 -11.85 -7.56 15.53
CA ALA A 176 -10.48 -8.09 15.55
C ALA A 176 -10.25 -9.06 14.37
N VAL A 177 -9.31 -8.72 13.49
CA VAL A 177 -8.90 -9.53 12.32
C VAL A 177 -8.09 -10.77 12.76
N GLY A 178 -7.72 -10.86 14.03
CA GLY A 178 -7.06 -12.01 14.65
C GLY A 178 -7.78 -12.44 15.94
N PRO A 179 -7.37 -13.56 16.55
CA PRO A 179 -7.91 -13.98 17.84
C PRO A 179 -7.51 -12.97 18.92
N GLU A 180 -8.37 -12.76 19.91
CA GLU A 180 -8.16 -11.95 21.11
C GLU A 180 -8.53 -12.80 22.32
N VAL A 181 -7.70 -12.83 23.36
CA VAL A 181 -8.02 -13.47 24.64
C VAL A 181 -9.08 -12.62 25.34
N ALA A 182 -10.36 -13.00 25.18
CA ALA A 182 -11.49 -12.28 25.75
C ALA A 182 -11.67 -12.57 27.24
N PHE A 183 -11.23 -13.74 27.68
CA PHE A 183 -11.18 -14.11 29.08
C PHE A 183 -10.14 -15.22 29.31
N PRO A 184 -9.39 -15.17 30.43
CA PRO A 184 -9.26 -14.03 31.35
C PRO A 184 -8.53 -12.85 30.68
N PRO A 185 -8.89 -11.59 30.99
CA PRO A 185 -8.22 -10.43 30.41
C PRO A 185 -6.77 -10.30 30.92
N ASP A 186 -5.96 -9.55 30.19
CA ASP A 186 -4.58 -9.26 30.59
C ASP A 186 -4.51 -8.57 31.97
N GLY A 187 -3.64 -9.07 32.84
CA GLY A 187 -3.50 -8.66 34.23
C GLY A 187 -4.53 -9.24 35.20
N ALA A 188 -5.44 -10.11 34.76
CA ALA A 188 -6.45 -10.70 35.64
C ALA A 188 -5.83 -11.50 36.79
N ARG A 189 -6.48 -11.43 37.95
CA ARG A 189 -6.21 -12.30 39.10
C ARG A 189 -7.30 -13.35 39.20
N VAL A 190 -6.92 -14.64 39.19
CA VAL A 190 -7.86 -15.75 39.23
C VAL A 190 -7.45 -16.73 40.33
N GLU A 191 -8.41 -17.36 41.00
CA GLU A 191 -8.12 -18.36 42.04
C GLU A 191 -7.47 -19.62 41.44
N ALA A 192 -6.41 -20.11 42.09
CA ALA A 192 -5.72 -21.33 41.75
C ALA A 192 -6.54 -22.57 42.16
N GLY A 193 -6.32 -23.71 41.51
CA GLY A 193 -6.98 -24.97 41.86
C GLY A 193 -8.41 -25.15 41.34
N ALA A 194 -8.95 -24.16 40.63
CA ALA A 194 -10.24 -24.22 39.96
C ALA A 194 -10.12 -24.38 38.44
N ALA A 195 -11.24 -24.69 37.78
CA ALA A 195 -11.33 -24.68 36.33
C ALA A 195 -11.29 -23.23 35.82
N LEU A 196 -10.26 -22.89 35.07
CA LEU A 196 -10.07 -21.60 34.44
C LEU A 196 -10.73 -21.58 33.06
N ALA A 197 -11.77 -20.78 32.91
CA ALA A 197 -12.41 -20.55 31.62
C ALA A 197 -11.48 -19.77 30.68
N LEU A 198 -11.46 -20.17 29.41
CA LEU A 198 -10.75 -19.51 28.32
C LEU A 198 -11.77 -19.07 27.29
N LYS A 199 -11.76 -17.80 26.90
CA LYS A 199 -12.62 -17.28 25.84
C LYS A 199 -11.80 -16.56 24.79
N VAL A 200 -12.07 -16.85 23.53
CA VAL A 200 -11.47 -16.17 22.37
C VAL A 200 -12.52 -15.39 21.59
N ARG A 201 -12.22 -14.12 21.32
CA ARG A 201 -13.00 -13.25 20.43
C ARG A 201 -12.23 -13.05 19.13
N GLY A 202 -12.92 -12.95 18.00
CA GLY A 202 -12.24 -12.83 16.69
C GLY A 202 -11.49 -14.11 16.29
N GLY A 203 -10.66 -14.04 15.24
CA GLY A 203 -9.87 -15.17 14.73
C GLY A 203 -10.69 -16.30 14.06
N MET A 204 -9.97 -17.17 13.33
CA MET A 204 -10.54 -18.29 12.57
C MET A 204 -10.26 -19.64 13.26
N PRO A 205 -11.29 -20.44 13.62
CA PRO A 205 -11.09 -21.76 14.21
C PRO A 205 -10.45 -22.74 13.20
N PRO A 206 -9.77 -23.80 13.67
CA PRO A 206 -9.61 -24.18 15.07
C PRO A 206 -8.59 -23.32 15.83
N PHE A 207 -8.75 -23.26 17.15
CA PHE A 207 -7.91 -22.53 18.09
C PHE A 207 -7.01 -23.47 18.87
N THR A 208 -5.76 -23.06 19.08
CA THR A 208 -4.81 -23.73 19.96
C THR A 208 -4.47 -22.80 21.11
N TRP A 209 -4.69 -23.25 22.34
CA TRP A 209 -4.31 -22.52 23.54
C TRP A 209 -2.99 -23.05 24.09
N LEU A 210 -2.12 -22.12 24.49
CA LEU A 210 -0.87 -22.38 25.18
C LEU A 210 -0.92 -21.74 26.57
N ALA A 211 -0.40 -22.44 27.57
CA ALA A 211 -0.08 -21.87 28.88
C ALA A 211 1.44 -21.95 29.06
N ASN A 212 2.09 -20.79 29.27
CA ASN A 212 3.56 -20.69 29.37
C ASN A 212 4.28 -21.35 28.19
N GLY A 213 3.71 -21.23 26.99
CA GLY A 213 4.23 -21.81 25.75
C GLY A 213 3.92 -23.30 25.54
N ALA A 214 3.40 -24.01 26.54
CA ALA A 214 2.99 -25.41 26.41
C ALA A 214 1.52 -25.51 25.96
N PRO A 215 1.18 -26.35 24.97
CA PRO A 215 -0.20 -26.50 24.51
C PRO A 215 -1.09 -27.15 25.57
N VAL A 216 -2.20 -26.48 25.88
CA VAL A 216 -3.20 -26.92 26.87
C VAL A 216 -4.54 -27.28 26.24
N VAL A 217 -4.88 -26.68 25.10
CA VAL A 217 -6.05 -27.05 24.29
C VAL A 217 -5.61 -27.06 22.83
N LEU A 218 -5.91 -28.13 22.11
CA LEU A 218 -5.47 -28.34 20.73
C LEU A 218 -6.67 -28.37 19.78
N ALA A 219 -6.54 -27.62 18.68
CA ALA A 219 -7.45 -27.63 17.55
C ALA A 219 -8.96 -27.49 17.90
N ASP A 220 -9.29 -26.70 18.92
CA ASP A 220 -10.66 -26.52 19.39
C ASP A 220 -11.43 -25.55 18.48
N ARG A 221 -12.60 -25.96 17.99
CA ARG A 221 -13.44 -25.09 17.15
C ARG A 221 -14.35 -24.21 18.00
N ASN A 222 -14.48 -24.51 19.29
CA ASN A 222 -15.24 -23.71 20.22
C ASN A 222 -14.49 -22.43 20.58
N ARG A 223 -15.26 -21.37 20.83
CA ARG A 223 -14.72 -20.08 21.29
C ARG A 223 -14.56 -20.00 22.79
N GLU A 224 -15.05 -21.02 23.50
CA GLU A 224 -14.96 -21.15 24.94
C GLU A 224 -14.41 -22.54 25.27
N SER A 225 -13.43 -22.58 26.16
CA SER A 225 -12.79 -23.80 26.64
C SER A 225 -12.43 -23.63 28.11
N SER A 226 -11.87 -24.67 28.74
CA SER A 226 -11.40 -24.57 30.12
C SER A 226 -10.12 -25.36 30.32
N LEU A 227 -9.22 -24.85 31.16
CA LEU A 227 -8.08 -25.61 31.66
C LEU A 227 -8.12 -25.70 33.18
N TYR A 228 -7.44 -26.69 33.73
CA TYR A 228 -7.16 -26.73 35.16
C TYR A 228 -5.99 -25.82 35.50
N ALA A 229 -6.15 -24.89 36.45
CA ALA A 229 -5.10 -23.98 36.89
C ALA A 229 -4.20 -24.67 37.93
N PRO A 230 -2.95 -25.05 37.59
CA PRO A 230 -2.17 -26.04 38.35
C PRO A 230 -1.55 -25.51 39.67
N GLY A 231 -1.66 -24.22 39.98
CA GLY A 231 -1.17 -23.63 41.23
C GLY A 231 -0.98 -22.10 41.15
N PRO A 232 -0.71 -21.43 42.28
CA PRO A 232 -0.50 -19.98 42.30
C PRO A 232 0.77 -19.58 41.53
N GLY A 233 0.74 -18.42 40.87
CA GLY A 233 1.87 -17.90 40.06
C GLY A 233 1.44 -17.09 38.85
N TYR A 234 2.40 -16.69 38.02
CA TYR A 234 2.12 -15.99 36.75
C TYR A 234 1.96 -17.00 35.61
N VAL A 235 0.94 -16.80 34.79
CA VAL A 235 0.70 -17.62 33.60
C VAL A 235 0.50 -16.72 32.40
N THR A 236 1.25 -16.96 31.33
CA THR A 236 0.98 -16.36 30.01
C THR A 236 0.11 -17.32 29.22
N LEU A 237 -1.12 -16.90 28.95
CA LEU A 237 -2.04 -17.60 28.06
C LEU A 237 -1.89 -17.04 26.65
N SER A 238 -1.70 -17.92 25.67
CA SER A 238 -1.67 -17.55 24.26
C SER A 238 -2.71 -18.35 23.49
N VAL A 239 -3.37 -17.73 22.52
CA VAL A 239 -4.28 -18.40 21.58
C VAL A 239 -3.75 -18.20 20.17
N ILE A 240 -3.76 -19.28 19.37
CA ILE A 240 -3.36 -19.30 17.96
C ILE A 240 -4.55 -19.76 17.13
N ASP A 241 -4.84 -19.05 16.04
CA ASP A 241 -5.91 -19.39 15.10
C ASP A 241 -5.42 -20.23 13.91
N ALA A 242 -6.33 -20.71 13.06
CA ALA A 242 -6.02 -21.57 11.92
C ALA A 242 -5.12 -20.92 10.85
N ARG A 243 -5.00 -19.59 10.85
CA ARG A 243 -4.12 -18.84 9.93
C ARG A 243 -2.77 -18.52 10.57
N GLY A 244 -2.51 -19.01 11.79
CA GLY A 244 -1.30 -18.73 12.55
C GLY A 244 -1.27 -17.37 13.22
N ALA A 245 -2.39 -16.61 13.23
CA ALA A 245 -2.48 -15.38 13.99
C ALA A 245 -2.60 -15.70 15.49
N SER A 246 -1.98 -14.91 16.35
CA SER A 246 -1.97 -15.16 17.79
C SER A 246 -2.20 -13.92 18.64
N ALA A 247 -2.72 -14.15 19.84
CA ALA A 247 -2.82 -13.15 20.91
C ALA A 247 -2.43 -13.79 22.25
N SER A 248 -1.99 -12.96 23.20
CA SER A 248 -1.62 -13.41 24.53
C SER A 248 -2.13 -12.48 25.62
N ALA A 249 -2.35 -13.05 26.81
CA ALA A 249 -2.67 -12.34 28.03
C ALA A 249 -1.87 -12.96 29.19
N THR A 250 -1.39 -12.13 30.10
CA THR A 250 -0.69 -12.55 31.31
C THR A 250 -1.63 -12.44 32.49
N ILE A 251 -1.78 -13.52 33.25
CA ILE A 251 -2.63 -13.57 34.44
C ILE A 251 -1.83 -13.96 35.67
N THR A 252 -2.37 -13.63 36.83
CA THR A 252 -1.86 -14.10 38.13
C THR A 252 -2.86 -15.08 38.72
N LEU A 253 -2.40 -16.30 38.99
CA LEU A 253 -3.12 -17.28 39.79
C LEU A 253 -2.83 -16.99 41.26
N ALA A 254 -3.84 -16.56 42.00
CA ALA A 254 -3.78 -16.32 43.43
C ALA A 254 -4.15 -17.60 44.19
N PRO A 255 -3.61 -17.82 45.41
CA PRO A 255 -4.00 -18.94 46.25
C PRO A 255 -5.47 -18.89 46.66
#